data_AF-A0A0K6FW70-F1
#
_entry.id   AF-A0A0K6FW70-F1
#
_cell.length_a   1.000
_cell.length_b   1.000
_cell.length_c   1.000
_cell.angle_alpha   90.00
_cell.angle_beta   90.00
_cell.angle_gamma   90.00
#
_symmetry.space_group_name_H-M   'P 1'
#
loop_
_entity.id
_entity.type
_entity.pdbx_description
1 polymer ?
#
loop_
_entity_poly.entity_id
_entity_poly.type
_entity_poly.pdbx_seq_one_letter_code
_entity_poly.pdbx_strand_id
1 'polypeptide(L)'
;MSEVSSLVFSESSNSRLGSIRWLAPEILLEEVDKKTTQSDVYALGMTILEIFTGDVPYPECRQDFKVLKTIERGTLPTRPMEQLKDDEQGNKMWQLLLDCWKREAAGRPSSGQVFDTLEFHICKM
;
A
#
# COMPACT_ATOMS: atom_id res chain seq x y z
N MET A 1 -38.45 12.81 -5.26
CA MET A 1 -37.24 12.39 -6.00
C MET A 1 -36.09 12.54 -5.03
N SER A 2 -35.52 11.43 -4.54
CA SER A 2 -34.41 11.46 -3.58
C SER A 2 -33.19 12.09 -4.22
N GLU A 3 -32.72 13.19 -3.65
CA GLU A 3 -31.42 13.76 -3.99
C GLU A 3 -30.34 12.85 -3.43
N VAL A 4 -29.64 12.17 -4.33
CA VAL A 4 -28.39 11.50 -4.00
C VAL A 4 -27.38 12.64 -3.78
N SER A 5 -27.08 12.93 -2.52
CA SER A 5 -25.94 13.76 -2.14
C SER A 5 -24.70 13.02 -2.62
N SER A 6 -24.17 13.44 -3.77
CA SER A 6 -22.86 12.99 -4.22
C SER A 6 -21.86 13.39 -3.15
N LEU A 7 -21.15 12.42 -2.59
CA LEU A 7 -20.03 12.70 -1.72
C LEU A 7 -18.96 13.38 -2.58
N VAL A 8 -18.94 14.70 -2.54
CA VAL A 8 -17.93 15.51 -3.20
C VAL A 8 -16.67 15.37 -2.35
N PHE A 9 -15.75 14.48 -2.76
CA PHE A 9 -14.40 14.48 -2.21
C PHE A 9 -13.76 15.80 -2.59
N SER A 10 -13.70 16.73 -1.64
CA SER A 10 -12.99 17.99 -1.84
C SER A 10 -11.51 17.67 -2.00
N GLU A 11 -10.99 17.80 -3.22
CA GLU A 11 -9.56 17.78 -3.49
C GLU A 11 -8.95 19.07 -2.92
N SER A 12 -8.76 19.10 -1.61
CA SER A 12 -7.93 20.12 -0.99
C SER A 12 -6.48 19.83 -1.40
N SER A 13 -5.78 20.85 -1.88
CA SER A 13 -4.37 20.80 -2.25
C SER A 13 -3.42 20.43 -1.09
N ASN A 14 -3.95 20.25 0.13
CA ASN A 14 -3.27 19.71 1.31
C ASN A 14 -3.52 18.21 1.58
N SER A 15 -4.30 17.52 0.73
CA SER A 15 -4.61 16.08 0.87
C SER A 15 -3.39 15.16 0.73
N ARG A 16 -2.24 15.67 0.24
CA ARG A 16 -1.00 14.89 0.13
C ARG A 16 -0.46 14.46 1.48
N LEU A 17 -0.60 15.28 2.53
CA LEU A 17 0.02 15.04 3.85
C LEU A 17 -0.60 13.86 4.61
N GLY A 18 -1.91 13.64 4.48
CA GLY A 18 -2.62 12.60 5.24
C GLY A 18 -2.32 11.17 4.79
N SER A 19 -1.87 10.97 3.54
CA SER A 19 -1.75 9.64 2.92
C SER A 19 -0.34 9.32 2.39
N ILE A 20 0.69 10.08 2.79
CA ILE A 20 2.07 9.92 2.29
C ILE A 20 2.57 8.47 2.40
N ARG A 21 2.20 7.76 3.47
CA ARG A 21 2.64 6.38 3.75
C ARG A 21 2.09 5.35 2.77
N TRP A 22 0.98 5.65 2.09
CA TRP A 22 0.34 4.77 1.11
C TRP A 22 0.61 5.21 -0.33
N LEU A 23 1.21 6.39 -0.56
CA LEU A 23 1.52 6.87 -1.90
C LEU A 23 2.66 6.06 -2.51
N ALA A 24 2.44 5.63 -3.75
CA ALA A 24 3.46 4.98 -4.56
C ALA A 24 4.65 5.92 -4.80
N PRO A 25 5.90 5.39 -4.87
CA PRO A 25 7.10 6.21 -4.97
C PRO A 25 7.10 7.13 -6.21
N GLU A 26 6.59 6.66 -7.34
CA GLU A 26 6.52 7.44 -8.58
C GLU A 26 5.57 8.65 -8.50
N ILE A 27 4.55 8.58 -7.64
CA ILE A 27 3.65 9.71 -7.38
C ILE A 27 4.26 10.62 -6.31
N LEU A 28 4.82 10.02 -5.25
CA LEU A 28 5.37 10.76 -4.13
C LEU A 28 6.58 11.63 -4.54
N LEU A 29 7.39 11.13 -5.48
CA LEU A 29 8.56 11.82 -6.01
C LEU A 29 8.24 12.69 -7.24
N GLU A 30 6.95 12.89 -7.53
CA GLU A 30 6.46 13.71 -8.65
C GLU A 30 7.01 13.26 -10.03
N GLU A 31 7.32 11.96 -10.17
CA GLU A 31 7.73 11.37 -11.46
C GLU A 31 6.52 11.20 -12.39
N VAL A 32 5.32 11.03 -11.82
CA VAL A 32 4.06 10.89 -12.54
C VAL A 32 2.98 11.76 -11.88
N ASP A 33 2.34 12.63 -12.68
CA ASP A 33 1.32 13.58 -12.19
C ASP A 33 -0.06 12.94 -11.90
N LYS A 34 -0.29 11.71 -12.36
CA LYS A 34 -1.60 11.04 -12.29
C LYS A 34 -1.52 9.70 -11.59
N LYS A 35 -2.50 9.45 -10.72
CA LYS A 35 -2.73 8.13 -10.13
C LYS A 35 -3.04 7.10 -11.22
N THR A 36 -2.44 5.92 -11.08
CA THR A 36 -2.59 4.78 -11.98
C THR A 36 -3.12 3.58 -11.22
N THR A 37 -3.61 2.57 -11.94
CA THR A 37 -4.02 1.31 -11.31
C THR A 37 -2.87 0.63 -10.58
N GLN A 38 -1.62 0.81 -11.05
CA GLN A 38 -0.42 0.28 -10.39
C GLN A 38 -0.07 1.05 -9.12
N SER A 39 -0.35 2.36 -9.07
CA SER A 39 -0.20 3.14 -7.84
C SER A 39 -1.24 2.74 -6.79
N ASP A 40 -2.45 2.38 -7.22
CA ASP A 40 -3.50 1.87 -6.33
C ASP A 40 -3.12 0.49 -5.76
N VAL A 41 -2.44 -0.36 -6.54
CA VAL A 41 -1.91 -1.66 -6.05
C VAL A 41 -0.83 -1.46 -4.98
N TYR A 42 0.04 -0.47 -5.13
CA TYR A 42 1.01 -0.14 -4.08
C TYR A 42 0.31 0.28 -2.78
N ALA A 43 -0.66 1.19 -2.90
CA ALA A 43 -1.46 1.65 -1.77
C ALA A 43 -2.22 0.48 -1.13
N LEU A 44 -2.80 -0.42 -1.93
CA LEU A 44 -3.47 -1.63 -1.47
C LEU A 44 -2.54 -2.52 -0.64
N GLY A 45 -1.30 -2.74 -1.08
CA GLY A 45 -0.31 -3.48 -0.30
C GLY A 45 -0.03 -2.83 1.07
N MET A 46 0.08 -1.50 1.11
CA MET A 46 0.24 -0.76 2.37
C MET A 46 -0.98 -0.89 3.28
N THR A 47 -2.19 -0.85 2.72
CA THR A 47 -3.44 -1.07 3.45
C THR A 47 -3.53 -2.48 4.02
N ILE A 48 -3.12 -3.50 3.26
CA ILE A 48 -3.11 -4.89 3.74
C ILE A 48 -2.13 -5.04 4.91
N LEU A 49 -0.95 -4.41 4.84
CA LEU A 49 -0.01 -4.39 5.95
C LEU A 49 -0.60 -3.71 7.19
N GLU A 50 -1.26 -2.57 7.03
CA GLU A 50 -1.95 -1.88 8.12
C GLU A 50 -3.02 -2.77 8.76
N ILE A 51 -3.77 -3.54 7.97
CA ILE A 51 -4.76 -4.50 8.49
C ILE A 51 -4.09 -5.58 9.33
N PHE A 52 -2.96 -6.14 8.89
CA PHE A 52 -2.25 -7.16 9.66
C PHE A 52 -1.64 -6.61 10.95
N THR A 53 -1.06 -5.42 10.89
CA THR A 53 -0.32 -4.84 12.04
C THR A 53 -1.21 -4.08 13.00
N GLY A 54 -2.36 -3.58 12.54
CA GLY A 54 -3.19 -2.63 13.26
C GLY A 54 -2.55 -1.24 13.41
N ASP A 55 -1.49 -0.95 12.67
CA ASP A 55 -0.73 0.30 12.75
C ASP A 55 -0.41 0.84 11.33
N VAL A 56 -0.12 2.12 11.25
CA VAL A 56 0.18 2.78 9.97
C VAL A 56 1.51 2.27 9.39
N PRO A 57 1.70 2.23 8.06
CA PRO A 57 2.98 1.89 7.48
C PRO A 57 4.10 2.84 7.94
N TYR A 58 5.28 2.30 8.23
CA TYR A 58 6.44 3.03 8.78
C TYR A 58 6.17 3.73 10.13
N PRO A 59 5.66 3.02 11.16
CA PRO A 59 5.25 3.66 12.41
C PRO A 59 6.43 4.30 13.18
N GLU A 60 7.66 3.87 12.92
CA GLU A 60 8.89 4.47 13.46
C GLU A 60 9.16 5.88 12.93
N CYS A 61 8.62 6.22 11.75
CA CYS A 61 8.79 7.51 11.10
C CYS A 61 7.74 8.51 11.63
N ARG A 62 8.06 9.23 12.72
CA ARG A 62 7.16 10.24 13.33
C ARG A 62 6.86 11.47 12.46
N GLN A 63 7.67 11.74 11.45
CA GLN A 63 7.56 12.92 10.59
C GLN A 63 7.46 12.48 9.13
N ASP A 64 6.58 13.12 8.36
CA ASP A 64 6.32 12.77 6.96
C ASP A 64 7.58 12.83 6.09
N PHE A 65 8.46 13.79 6.33
CA PHE A 65 9.74 13.88 5.62
C PHE A 65 10.64 12.66 5.83
N LYS A 66 10.55 11.99 6.99
CA LYS A 66 11.27 10.73 7.22
C LYS A 66 10.66 9.60 6.41
N VAL A 67 9.33 9.51 6.35
CA VAL A 67 8.62 8.55 5.48
C VAL A 67 9.04 8.74 4.02
N LEU A 68 9.04 9.99 3.54
CA LEU A 68 9.48 10.32 2.18
C LEU A 68 10.90 9.85 1.92
N LYS A 69 11.85 10.15 2.82
CA LYS A 69 13.24 9.67 2.68
C LYS A 69 13.38 8.15 2.72
N THR A 70 12.58 7.47 3.54
CA THR A 70 12.56 6.00 3.62
C THR A 70 12.08 5.39 2.30
N ILE A 71 10.99 5.91 1.73
CA ILE A 71 10.44 5.48 0.44
C ILE A 71 11.40 5.83 -0.71
N GLU A 72 11.99 7.04 -0.70
CA GLU A 72 12.95 7.49 -1.70
C GLU A 72 14.16 6.53 -1.78
N ARG A 73 14.68 6.10 -0.62
CA ARG A 73 15.76 5.11 -0.50
C ARG A 73 15.35 3.69 -0.91
N GLY A 74 14.06 3.44 -1.14
CA GLY A 74 13.53 2.10 -1.43
C GLY A 74 13.51 1.18 -0.21
N THR A 75 13.50 1.74 1.00
CA THR A 75 13.36 0.94 2.23
C THR A 75 11.90 0.55 2.39
N LEU A 76 11.62 -0.75 2.41
CA LEU A 76 10.27 -1.30 2.56
C LEU A 76 9.89 -1.44 4.05
N PRO A 77 8.59 -1.59 4.37
CA PRO A 77 8.16 -1.83 5.74
C PRO A 77 8.77 -3.11 6.32
N THR A 78 8.92 -3.14 7.64
CA THR A 78 9.41 -4.33 8.34
C THR A 78 8.33 -5.41 8.35
N ARG A 79 8.71 -6.66 8.08
CA ARG A 79 7.78 -7.79 8.14
C ARG A 79 7.25 -7.98 9.57
N PRO A 80 5.91 -8.00 9.77
CA PRO A 80 5.34 -8.24 11.08
C PRO A 80 5.32 -9.75 11.39
N MET A 81 6.38 -10.24 12.05
CA MET A 81 6.59 -11.69 12.27
C MET A 81 5.55 -12.34 13.18
N GLU A 82 4.84 -11.57 14.00
CA GLU A 82 3.78 -12.10 14.87
C GLU A 82 2.54 -12.53 14.05
N GLN A 83 2.17 -11.74 13.03
CA GLN A 83 1.01 -11.98 12.17
C GLN A 83 1.37 -12.71 10.88
N LEU A 84 2.54 -12.43 10.30
CA LEU A 84 3.08 -13.06 9.10
C LEU A 84 4.33 -13.88 9.46
N LYS A 85 4.11 -15.01 10.13
CA LYS A 85 5.15 -15.94 10.59
C LYS A 85 6.00 -16.47 9.44
N ASP A 86 7.20 -16.95 9.76
CA ASP A 86 8.09 -17.65 8.80
C ASP A 86 7.63 -19.10 8.57
N ASP A 87 6.42 -19.22 8.05
CA ASP A 87 5.86 -20.47 7.55
C ASP A 87 5.47 -20.29 6.07
N GLU A 88 5.00 -21.35 5.43
CA GLU A 88 4.66 -21.32 4.01
C GLU A 88 3.61 -20.26 3.68
N GLN A 89 2.60 -20.06 4.54
CA GLN A 89 1.50 -19.15 4.30
C GLN A 89 1.93 -17.68 4.50
N GLY A 90 2.61 -17.40 5.61
CA GLY A 90 3.16 -16.08 5.90
C GLY A 90 4.22 -15.66 4.88
N ASN A 91 5.04 -16.59 4.39
CA ASN A 91 6.02 -16.32 3.35
C ASN A 91 5.35 -15.94 2.03
N LYS A 92 4.30 -16.65 1.60
CA LYS A 92 3.56 -16.31 0.37
C LYS A 92 2.84 -14.97 0.48
N MET A 93 2.18 -14.69 1.61
CA MET A 93 1.53 -13.41 1.86
C MET A 93 2.56 -12.26 1.86
N TRP A 94 3.71 -12.45 2.50
CA TRP A 94 4.76 -11.45 2.50
C TRP A 94 5.32 -11.21 1.10
N GLN A 95 5.53 -12.26 0.30
CA GLN A 95 5.95 -12.11 -1.10
C GLN A 95 4.93 -11.33 -1.93
N LEU A 96 3.63 -11.57 -1.75
CA LEU A 96 2.58 -10.78 -2.40
C LEU A 96 2.70 -9.28 -2.07
N LEU A 97 2.94 -8.94 -0.80
CA LEU A 97 3.14 -7.55 -0.39
C LEU A 97 4.39 -6.95 -1.02
N LEU A 98 5.51 -7.68 -1.06
CA LEU A 98 6.73 -7.25 -1.74
C LEU A 98 6.50 -7.00 -3.24
N ASP A 99 5.70 -7.84 -3.90
CA ASP A 99 5.32 -7.67 -5.30
C ASP A 99 4.47 -6.41 -5.53
N CYS A 100 3.53 -6.11 -4.62
CA CYS A 100 2.75 -4.87 -4.63
C CYS A 100 3.63 -3.62 -4.45
N TRP A 101 4.74 -3.74 -3.71
CA TRP A 101 5.64 -2.62 -3.40
C TRP A 101 6.85 -2.48 -4.32
N LYS A 102 6.87 -3.19 -5.45
CA LYS A 102 7.94 -3.02 -6.46
C LYS A 102 8.07 -1.56 -6.87
N ARG A 103 9.32 -1.11 -7.00
CA ARG A 103 9.66 0.25 -7.42
C ARG A 103 9.12 0.54 -8.82
N GLU A 104 9.34 -0.38 -9.75
CA GLU A 104 8.80 -0.32 -11.10
C GLU A 104 7.30 -0.63 -11.07
N ALA A 105 6.46 0.33 -11.47
CA ALA A 105 5.01 0.21 -11.45
C ALA A 105 4.52 -0.94 -12.33
N ALA A 106 5.15 -1.15 -13.50
CA ALA A 106 4.80 -2.24 -14.41
C ALA A 106 5.11 -3.65 -13.86
N GLY A 107 5.96 -3.75 -12.83
CA GLY A 107 6.30 -5.01 -12.18
C GLY A 107 5.30 -5.46 -11.10
N ARG A 108 4.35 -4.59 -10.74
CA ARG A 108 3.34 -4.86 -9.72
C ARG A 108 2.22 -5.74 -10.30
N PRO A 109 1.63 -6.64 -9.49
CA PRO A 109 0.50 -7.45 -9.92
C PRO A 109 -0.73 -6.58 -10.21
N SER A 110 -1.70 -7.13 -10.95
CA SER A 110 -3.02 -6.52 -11.04
C SER A 110 -3.80 -6.72 -9.74
N SER A 111 -4.79 -5.87 -9.46
CA SER A 111 -5.68 -6.05 -8.32
C SER A 111 -6.42 -7.40 -8.35
N GLY A 112 -6.70 -7.94 -9.53
CA GLY A 112 -7.25 -9.30 -9.69
C GLY A 112 -6.27 -10.38 -9.23
N GLN A 113 -4.98 -10.29 -9.62
CA GLN A 113 -3.95 -11.22 -9.15
C GLN A 113 -3.73 -11.13 -7.64
N VAL A 114 -3.82 -9.92 -7.07
CA VAL A 114 -3.79 -9.72 -5.61
C VAL A 114 -4.98 -10.42 -4.96
N PHE A 115 -6.19 -10.23 -5.50
CA PHE A 115 -7.40 -10.89 -5.01
C PHE A 115 -7.30 -12.42 -5.06
N ASP A 116 -6.91 -12.99 -6.20
CA ASP A 116 -6.79 -14.43 -6.39
C ASP A 116 -5.79 -15.04 -5.39
N THR A 117 -4.69 -14.32 -5.14
CA THR A 117 -3.70 -14.72 -4.14
C THR A 117 -4.31 -14.64 -2.74
N LEU A 118 -4.98 -13.55 -2.36
CA LEU A 118 -5.61 -13.42 -1.04
C LEU A 118 -6.69 -14.48 -0.80
N GLU A 119 -7.55 -14.74 -1.77
CA GLU A 119 -8.63 -15.73 -1.68
C GLU A 119 -8.08 -17.13 -1.42
N PHE A 120 -7.03 -17.53 -2.16
CA PHE A 120 -6.40 -18.83 -1.98
C PHE A 120 -5.82 -19.04 -0.57
N HIS A 121 -5.42 -17.95 0.10
CA HIS A 121 -4.79 -17.99 1.43
C HIS A 121 -5.79 -17.81 2.58
N ILE A 122 -6.85 -17.02 2.41
CA ILE A 122 -7.83 -16.73 3.46
C ILE A 122 -8.95 -17.79 3.50
N CYS A 123 -9.42 -18.27 2.34
CA CYS A 123 -10.55 -19.20 2.26
C CYS A 123 -10.17 -20.67 2.46
N LYS A 124 -8.89 -20.99 2.69
CA LYS A 124 -8.41 -22.36 2.99
C LYS A 124 -8.00 -22.59 4.45
N MET A 125 -8.25 -21.61 5.33
CA MET A 125 -8.26 -21.81 6.79
C MET A 125 -9.63 -22.28 7.25
#